data_AF-A0A951Z1D2-F1
#
_entry.id   AF-A0A951Z1D2-F1
#
_cell.length_a   1.000
_cell.length_b   1.000
_cell.length_c   1.000
_cell.angle_alpha   90.00
_cell.angle_beta   90.00
_cell.angle_gamma   90.00
#
_symmetry.space_group_name_H-M   'P 1'
#
loop_
_entity.id
_entity.type
_entity.pdbx_description
1 polymer ?
#
loop_
_entity_poly.entity_id
_entity_poly.type
_entity_poly.pdbx_seq_one_letter_code
_entity_poly.pdbx_strand_id
1 'polypeptide(L)'
;MIEVSCPQRPVLRALLSSHPQVALLPEPTLHLQWSQGERQREVLDDALACDLRGLVEIVDNNPMVCADRFAVPGPAATLALIALAPLARAGILVGPPSVAAAGALEERPAIQALLADLGFVDGLSTQATEAPGRCDVVAAIQPASLGDLEALFEEAYGRSFYVRLVHDARDADVSGRPYAACSLHAEAPNRLRISVVADPEGKGGAAQMVHAMNVMAGFEEDLGIPEQLPV
;
A
#
# COMPACT_ATOMS: atom_id res chain seq x y z
N MET A 1 0.93 17.70 -19.10
CA MET A 1 2.04 16.72 -19.04
C MET A 1 3.06 17.25 -18.07
N ILE A 2 3.54 16.42 -17.14
CA ILE A 2 4.58 16.78 -16.16
C ILE A 2 5.90 16.07 -16.52
N GLU A 3 7.02 16.71 -16.23
CA GLU A 3 8.35 16.12 -16.39
C GLU A 3 8.75 15.43 -15.08
N VAL A 4 9.04 14.13 -15.14
CA VAL A 4 9.28 13.29 -13.96
C VAL A 4 10.68 12.70 -14.02
N SER A 5 11.43 12.82 -12.93
CA SER A 5 12.62 12.00 -12.67
C SER A 5 12.27 10.90 -11.68
N CYS A 6 12.89 9.73 -11.81
CA CYS A 6 12.64 8.60 -10.90
C CYS A 6 13.88 7.72 -10.72
N PRO A 7 13.86 6.79 -9.74
CA PRO A 7 14.93 5.82 -9.54
C PRO A 7 15.19 4.91 -10.74
N GLN A 8 16.36 4.26 -10.75
CA GLN A 8 16.67 3.18 -11.69
C GLN A 8 15.92 1.88 -11.34
N ARG A 9 14.59 1.92 -11.39
CA ARG A 9 13.71 0.77 -11.22
C ARG A 9 13.04 0.44 -12.57
N PRO A 10 13.34 -0.71 -13.20
CA PRO A 10 12.86 -1.02 -14.56
C PRO A 10 11.35 -0.88 -14.72
N VAL A 11 10.56 -1.51 -13.84
CA VAL A 11 9.09 -1.48 -13.92
C VAL A 11 8.55 -0.06 -13.74
N LEU A 12 9.03 0.68 -12.74
CA LEU A 12 8.63 2.08 -12.53
C LEU A 12 8.92 2.96 -13.74
N ARG A 13 10.12 2.83 -14.32
CA ARG A 13 10.49 3.59 -15.52
C ARG A 13 9.63 3.21 -16.72
N ALA A 14 9.30 1.92 -16.89
CA ALA A 14 8.43 1.46 -17.96
C ALA A 14 7.01 2.01 -17.81
N LEU A 15 6.44 1.97 -16.60
CA LEU A 15 5.14 2.56 -16.28
C LEU A 15 5.14 4.06 -16.63
N LEU A 16 6.09 4.82 -16.11
CA LEU A 16 6.21 6.27 -16.36
C LEU A 16 6.45 6.61 -17.83
N SER A 17 7.22 5.79 -18.56
CA SER A 17 7.44 5.99 -20.01
C SER A 17 6.17 5.79 -20.84
N SER A 18 5.26 4.95 -20.36
CA SER A 18 3.97 4.69 -21.02
C SER A 18 2.84 5.60 -20.53
N HIS A 19 3.08 6.38 -19.48
CA HIS A 19 2.05 7.19 -18.84
C HIS A 19 1.70 8.43 -19.70
N PRO A 20 0.44 8.63 -20.09
CA PRO A 20 0.05 9.59 -21.14
C PRO A 20 0.24 11.06 -20.75
N GLN A 21 0.36 11.36 -19.46
CA GLN A 21 0.59 12.71 -18.95
C GLN A 21 1.97 12.92 -18.32
N VAL A 22 2.91 12.00 -18.53
CA VAL A 22 4.28 12.09 -17.99
C VAL A 22 5.29 12.09 -19.13
N ALA A 23 6.28 12.97 -19.02
CA ALA A 23 7.52 12.90 -19.78
C ALA A 23 8.64 12.46 -18.83
N LEU A 24 9.20 11.28 -19.04
CA LEU A 24 10.27 10.73 -18.20
C LEU A 24 11.62 11.38 -18.56
N LEU A 25 12.27 11.98 -17.56
CA LEU A 25 13.60 12.56 -17.68
C LEU A 25 14.69 11.47 -17.65
N PRO A 26 15.82 11.67 -18.36
CA PRO A 26 16.86 10.65 -18.48
C PRO A 26 17.69 10.49 -17.19
N GLU A 27 17.92 11.56 -16.45
CA GLU A 27 18.70 11.52 -15.20
C GLU A 27 17.89 10.85 -14.06
N PRO A 28 18.40 9.75 -13.48
CA PRO A 28 17.75 9.10 -12.37
C PRO A 28 17.92 9.89 -11.07
N THR A 29 16.92 9.78 -10.20
CA THR A 29 16.89 10.41 -8.87
C THR A 29 16.70 9.36 -7.78
N LEU A 30 16.88 9.74 -6.51
CA LEU A 30 16.69 8.81 -5.39
C LEU A 30 15.22 8.42 -5.20
N HIS A 31 14.30 9.34 -5.50
CA HIS A 31 12.86 9.15 -5.38
C HIS A 31 12.16 9.63 -6.66
N LEU A 32 10.87 9.35 -6.77
CA LEU A 32 10.06 9.90 -7.86
C LEU A 32 9.81 11.38 -7.58
N GLN A 33 10.15 12.26 -8.52
CA GLN A 33 10.03 13.71 -8.33
C GLN A 33 9.65 14.46 -9.60
N TRP A 34 8.92 15.57 -9.46
CA TRP A 34 8.51 16.44 -10.56
C TRP A 34 8.26 17.87 -10.12
N SER A 35 8.18 18.79 -11.09
CA SER A 35 7.74 20.16 -10.88
C SER A 35 6.29 20.35 -11.34
N GLN A 36 5.49 21.09 -10.56
CA GLN A 36 4.11 21.47 -10.94
C GLN A 36 3.86 22.93 -10.55
N GLY A 37 4.02 23.83 -11.53
CA GLY A 37 4.06 25.28 -11.26
C GLY A 37 5.32 25.62 -10.44
N GLU A 38 5.14 26.31 -9.32
CA GLU A 38 6.24 26.67 -8.41
C GLU A 38 6.60 25.54 -7.42
N ARG A 39 5.84 24.44 -7.42
CA ARG A 39 5.98 23.36 -6.45
C ARG A 39 6.94 22.29 -6.94
N GLN A 40 7.84 21.86 -6.06
CA GLN A 40 8.63 20.64 -6.23
C GLN A 40 7.96 19.52 -5.45
N ARG A 41 7.68 18.40 -6.12
CA ARG A 41 6.87 17.33 -5.58
C ARG A 41 7.59 15.99 -5.64
N GLU A 42 7.40 15.16 -4.62
CA GLU A 42 8.10 13.89 -4.43
C GLU A 42 7.18 12.79 -3.91
N VAL A 43 7.33 11.58 -4.46
CA VAL A 43 6.85 10.34 -3.85
C VAL A 43 8.06 9.55 -3.36
N LEU A 44 8.12 9.32 -2.06
CA LEU A 44 9.18 8.62 -1.34
C LEU A 44 8.79 7.17 -1.10
N ASP A 45 9.73 6.25 -1.21
CA ASP A 45 9.56 4.80 -0.95
C ASP A 45 10.01 4.38 0.45
N ASP A 46 10.07 5.33 1.38
CA ASP A 46 10.31 5.13 2.81
C ASP A 46 9.22 5.85 3.61
N ALA A 47 8.31 5.07 4.21
CA ALA A 47 7.23 5.61 5.04
C ALA A 47 7.72 6.54 6.16
N LEU A 48 8.95 6.40 6.65
CA LEU A 48 9.47 7.22 7.74
C LEU A 48 10.10 8.54 7.25
N ALA A 49 10.16 8.77 5.94
CA ALA A 49 10.84 9.91 5.35
C ALA A 49 10.05 11.23 5.40
N CYS A 50 8.73 11.18 5.68
CA CYS A 50 7.91 12.38 5.93
C CYS A 50 6.66 12.10 6.78
N ASP A 51 6.00 13.18 7.19
CA ASP A 51 4.80 13.12 8.04
C ASP A 51 3.55 12.66 7.28
N LEU A 52 3.36 13.11 6.03
CA LEU A 52 2.26 12.64 5.20
C LEU A 52 2.68 11.34 4.51
N ARG A 53 2.11 10.23 4.96
CA ARG A 53 2.54 8.89 4.57
C ARG A 53 1.38 7.91 4.65
N GLY A 54 1.51 6.78 3.96
CA GLY A 54 0.65 5.62 4.13
C GLY A 54 0.10 5.07 2.83
N LEU A 55 -0.92 4.22 2.98
CA LEU A 55 -1.59 3.59 1.86
C LEU A 55 -2.58 4.57 1.24
N VAL A 56 -2.52 4.77 -0.08
CA VAL A 56 -3.38 5.72 -0.80
C VAL A 56 -4.87 5.47 -0.53
N GLU A 57 -5.28 4.22 -0.39
CA GLU A 57 -6.66 3.81 -0.08
C GLU A 57 -7.13 4.22 1.34
N ILE A 58 -6.20 4.51 2.24
CA ILE A 58 -6.48 4.76 3.65
C ILE A 58 -6.29 6.22 4.02
N VAL A 59 -5.32 6.88 3.42
CA VAL A 59 -5.05 8.31 3.62
C VAL A 59 -6.11 9.13 2.89
N ASP A 60 -6.50 10.28 3.46
CA ASP A 60 -7.37 11.22 2.75
C ASP A 60 -6.64 11.79 1.52
N ASN A 61 -7.29 11.75 0.36
CA ASN A 61 -6.73 12.28 -0.88
C ASN A 61 -6.54 13.81 -0.83
N ASN A 62 -7.34 14.56 -0.04
CA ASN A 62 -7.25 16.01 0.02
C ASN A 62 -5.86 16.53 0.47
N PRO A 63 -5.29 16.07 1.60
CA PRO A 63 -3.93 16.46 1.97
C PRO A 63 -2.89 15.97 0.96
N MET A 64 -3.09 14.82 0.32
CA MET A 64 -2.16 14.29 -0.69
C MET A 64 -2.06 15.18 -1.93
N VAL A 65 -3.20 15.59 -2.50
CA VAL A 65 -3.27 16.52 -3.65
C VAL A 65 -2.54 17.83 -3.33
N CYS A 66 -2.61 18.28 -2.07
CA CYS A 66 -1.99 19.49 -1.59
C CYS A 66 -0.56 19.32 -1.07
N ALA A 67 0.04 18.13 -1.09
CA ALA A 67 1.36 17.89 -0.50
C ALA A 67 2.52 18.04 -1.49
N ASP A 68 3.66 18.55 -1.01
CA ASP A 68 4.91 18.50 -1.77
C ASP A 68 5.58 17.13 -1.64
N ARG A 69 5.42 16.44 -0.50
CA ARG A 69 6.05 15.14 -0.26
C ARG A 69 5.01 14.16 0.28
N PHE A 70 5.01 12.96 -0.26
CA PHE A 70 4.22 11.85 0.24
C PHE A 70 5.09 10.59 0.29
N ALA A 71 5.02 9.85 1.39
CA ALA A 71 5.74 8.59 1.53
C ALA A 71 4.80 7.39 1.40
N VAL A 72 5.06 6.55 0.41
CA VAL A 72 4.41 5.24 0.33
C VAL A 72 5.16 4.24 1.22
N PRO A 73 4.45 3.31 1.89
CA PRO A 73 5.07 2.21 2.59
C PRO A 73 5.86 1.29 1.66
N GLY A 74 6.87 0.64 2.23
CA GLY A 74 7.56 -0.48 1.57
C GLY A 74 6.63 -1.68 1.35
N PRO A 75 7.10 -2.73 0.65
CA PRO A 75 6.27 -3.88 0.31
C PRO A 75 5.62 -4.54 1.52
N ALA A 76 6.37 -4.83 2.60
CA ALA A 76 5.83 -5.54 3.75
C ALA A 76 4.81 -4.68 4.51
N ALA A 77 5.11 -3.39 4.68
CA ALA A 77 4.25 -2.44 5.35
C ALA A 77 2.97 -2.13 4.56
N THR A 78 3.05 -2.12 3.23
CA THR A 78 1.87 -2.01 2.36
C THR A 78 0.90 -3.15 2.62
N LEU A 79 1.39 -4.39 2.57
CA LEU A 79 0.54 -5.57 2.77
C LEU A 79 0.00 -5.66 4.20
N ALA A 80 0.82 -5.32 5.20
CA ALA A 80 0.39 -5.25 6.59
C ALA A 80 -0.70 -4.19 6.81
N LEU A 81 -0.59 -3.02 6.18
CA LEU A 81 -1.63 -1.99 6.24
C LEU A 81 -2.91 -2.40 5.54
N ILE A 82 -2.84 -3.09 4.40
CA ILE A 82 -4.03 -3.65 3.74
C ILE A 82 -4.81 -4.56 4.72
N ALA A 83 -4.10 -5.35 5.52
CA ALA A 83 -4.71 -6.23 6.51
C ALA A 83 -5.20 -5.50 7.78
N LEU A 84 -4.45 -4.52 8.28
CA LEU A 84 -4.66 -3.98 9.63
C LEU A 84 -5.34 -2.61 9.66
N ALA A 85 -5.24 -1.80 8.60
CA ALA A 85 -5.75 -0.44 8.62
C ALA A 85 -7.27 -0.35 8.86
N PRO A 86 -8.13 -1.18 8.24
CA PRO A 86 -9.57 -1.14 8.51
C PRO A 86 -9.88 -1.45 9.99
N LEU A 87 -9.17 -2.44 10.56
CA LEU A 87 -9.35 -2.87 11.95
C LEU A 87 -8.87 -1.80 12.94
N ALA A 88 -7.72 -1.18 12.67
CA ALA A 88 -7.15 -0.10 13.48
C ALA A 88 -8.07 1.13 13.48
N ARG A 89 -8.53 1.57 12.31
CA ARG A 89 -9.47 2.70 12.17
C ARG A 89 -10.80 2.46 12.87
N ALA A 90 -11.29 1.22 12.85
CA ALA A 90 -12.51 0.83 13.55
C ALA A 90 -12.32 0.69 15.08
N GLY A 91 -11.08 0.72 15.58
CA GLY A 91 -10.77 0.56 17.00
C GLY A 91 -11.09 -0.83 17.56
N ILE A 92 -11.11 -1.86 16.70
CA ILE A 92 -11.51 -3.23 17.10
C ILE A 92 -10.33 -4.16 17.38
N LEU A 93 -9.08 -3.74 17.13
CA LEU A 93 -7.89 -4.52 17.50
C LEU A 93 -7.78 -4.65 19.03
N VAL A 94 -7.48 -5.86 19.51
CA VAL A 94 -7.29 -6.17 20.93
C VAL A 94 -5.88 -6.69 21.14
N GLY A 95 -4.97 -5.80 21.53
CA GLY A 95 -3.56 -6.13 21.71
C GLY A 95 -2.78 -6.29 20.39
N PRO A 96 -1.48 -6.64 20.48
CA PRO A 96 -0.57 -6.58 19.35
C PRO A 96 -0.85 -7.69 18.32
N PRO A 97 -1.09 -7.35 17.03
CA PRO A 97 -1.20 -8.36 15.98
C PRO A 97 0.17 -8.99 15.67
N SER A 98 0.12 -10.12 14.96
CA SER A 98 1.30 -10.77 14.39
C SER A 98 1.30 -10.63 12.88
N VAL A 99 2.43 -10.21 12.31
CA VAL A 99 2.63 -9.98 10.88
C VAL A 99 3.77 -10.86 10.39
N ALA A 100 3.51 -11.72 9.42
CA ALA A 100 4.52 -12.57 8.78
C ALA A 100 4.64 -12.21 7.29
N ALA A 101 5.76 -11.64 6.88
CA ALA A 101 6.04 -11.28 5.48
C ALA A 101 7.55 -11.18 5.22
N ALA A 102 7.96 -11.26 3.95
CA ALA A 102 9.33 -10.91 3.55
C ALA A 102 9.59 -9.42 3.84
N GLY A 103 10.71 -9.09 4.51
CA GLY A 103 11.04 -7.71 4.89
C GLY A 103 10.32 -7.17 6.13
N ALA A 104 9.44 -7.97 6.78
CA ALA A 104 8.64 -7.50 7.91
C ALA A 104 9.47 -7.11 9.14
N LEU A 105 10.66 -7.69 9.34
CA LEU A 105 11.51 -7.34 10.48
C LEU A 105 12.12 -5.95 10.28
N GLU A 106 12.60 -5.69 9.08
CA GLU A 106 13.20 -4.43 8.65
C GLU A 106 12.16 -3.31 8.63
N GLU A 107 10.97 -3.58 8.09
CA GLU A 107 9.89 -2.61 7.96
C GLU A 107 9.04 -2.46 9.24
N ARG A 108 9.30 -3.23 10.31
CA ARG A 108 8.54 -3.15 11.57
C ARG A 108 8.37 -1.71 12.09
N PRO A 109 9.40 -0.85 12.13
CA PRO A 109 9.23 0.53 12.60
C PRO A 109 8.25 1.33 11.74
N ALA A 110 8.26 1.11 10.42
CA ALA A 110 7.33 1.73 9.50
C ALA A 110 5.89 1.23 9.73
N ILE A 111 5.69 -0.09 9.85
CA ILE A 111 4.37 -0.67 10.15
C ILE A 111 3.82 -0.07 11.45
N GLN A 112 4.64 0.00 12.49
CA GLN A 112 4.22 0.53 13.79
C GLN A 112 3.87 2.02 13.73
N ALA A 113 4.67 2.84 13.03
CA ALA A 113 4.38 4.26 12.87
C ALA A 113 3.06 4.49 12.11
N LEU A 114 2.85 3.73 11.03
CA LEU A 114 1.65 3.84 10.21
C LEU A 114 0.37 3.39 10.95
N LEU A 115 0.46 2.35 11.79
CA LEU A 115 -0.67 1.97 12.64
C LEU A 115 -0.93 2.99 13.76
N ALA A 116 0.12 3.63 14.28
CA ALA A 116 -0.01 4.70 15.27
C ALA A 116 -0.73 5.93 14.69
N ASP A 117 -0.47 6.27 13.41
CA ASP A 117 -1.20 7.33 12.69
C ASP A 117 -2.71 7.01 12.56
N LEU A 118 -3.08 5.72 12.62
CA LEU A 118 -4.47 5.24 12.65
C LEU A 118 -5.03 5.04 14.07
N GLY A 119 -4.28 5.44 15.11
CA GLY A 119 -4.70 5.37 16.51
C GLY A 119 -4.38 4.06 17.23
N PHE A 120 -3.66 3.13 16.61
CA PHE A 120 -3.26 1.87 17.24
C PHE A 120 -1.80 1.91 17.70
N VAL A 121 -1.57 1.86 19.02
CA VAL A 121 -0.25 2.09 19.64
C VAL A 121 0.30 0.92 20.45
N ASP A 122 -0.41 -0.20 20.53
CA ASP A 122 -0.05 -1.36 21.36
C ASP A 122 1.12 -2.20 20.79
N GLY A 123 1.71 -1.76 19.68
CA GLY A 123 2.81 -2.43 19.00
C GLY A 123 2.37 -3.65 18.20
N LEU A 124 3.34 -4.38 17.65
CA LEU A 124 3.08 -5.61 16.88
C LEU A 124 4.27 -6.58 16.97
N SER A 125 4.01 -7.84 16.66
CA SER A 125 5.05 -8.84 16.44
C SER A 125 5.27 -9.06 14.94
N THR A 126 6.53 -9.19 14.52
CA THR A 126 6.89 -9.46 13.12
C THR A 126 7.69 -10.74 12.99
N GLN A 127 7.46 -11.45 11.89
CA GLN A 127 8.21 -12.63 11.48
C GLN A 127 8.60 -12.48 10.01
N ALA A 128 9.85 -12.79 9.69
CA ALA A 128 10.29 -12.83 8.30
C ALA A 128 9.85 -14.13 7.63
N THR A 129 9.42 -14.03 6.38
CA THR A 129 9.14 -15.18 5.50
C THR A 129 9.97 -15.07 4.22
N GLU A 130 10.13 -16.18 3.49
CA GLU A 130 10.86 -16.19 2.21
C GLU A 130 9.98 -15.90 0.99
N ALA A 131 8.67 -15.71 1.17
CA ALA A 131 7.71 -15.46 0.09
C ALA A 131 7.52 -13.94 -0.14
N PRO A 132 8.21 -13.32 -1.12
CA PRO A 132 7.99 -11.92 -1.45
C PRO A 132 6.57 -11.71 -1.97
N GLY A 133 5.99 -10.54 -1.67
CA GLY A 133 4.64 -10.21 -2.11
C GLY A 133 3.52 -10.90 -1.31
N ARG A 134 3.84 -11.66 -0.26
CA ARG A 134 2.86 -12.29 0.63
C ARG A 134 3.00 -11.79 2.07
N CYS A 135 1.86 -11.58 2.71
CA CYS A 135 1.74 -11.22 4.12
C CYS A 135 0.60 -12.01 4.76
N ASP A 136 0.90 -12.68 5.87
CA ASP A 136 -0.09 -13.33 6.72
C ASP A 136 -0.15 -12.59 8.06
N VAL A 137 -1.36 -12.23 8.48
CA VAL A 137 -1.62 -11.49 9.71
C VAL A 137 -2.56 -12.30 10.61
N VAL A 138 -2.25 -12.34 11.90
CA VAL A 138 -3.15 -12.85 12.93
C VAL A 138 -3.40 -11.74 13.94
N ALA A 139 -4.68 -11.39 14.14
CA ALA A 139 -5.09 -10.35 15.07
C ALA A 139 -6.13 -10.90 16.06
N ALA A 140 -5.97 -10.53 17.33
CA ALA A 140 -7.07 -10.58 18.28
C ALA A 140 -7.92 -9.32 18.10
N ILE A 141 -9.23 -9.49 18.09
CA ILE A 141 -10.20 -8.43 17.81
C ILE A 141 -11.35 -8.47 18.81
N GLN A 142 -12.09 -7.36 18.91
CA GLN A 142 -13.40 -7.39 19.53
C GLN A 142 -14.29 -8.42 18.82
N PRO A 143 -15.18 -9.14 19.54
CA PRO A 143 -16.06 -10.13 18.93
C PRO A 143 -16.87 -9.55 17.76
N ALA A 144 -16.70 -10.12 16.57
CA ALA A 144 -17.38 -9.70 15.35
C ALA A 144 -17.75 -10.91 14.48
N SER A 145 -18.80 -10.77 13.67
CA SER A 145 -19.08 -11.78 12.63
C SER A 145 -18.18 -11.56 11.41
N LEU A 146 -17.99 -12.60 10.59
CA LEU A 146 -17.25 -12.44 9.33
C LEU A 146 -17.91 -11.38 8.43
N GLY A 147 -19.24 -11.30 8.39
CA GLY A 147 -19.95 -10.29 7.61
C GLY A 147 -19.69 -8.86 8.08
N ASP A 148 -19.57 -8.63 9.39
CA ASP A 148 -19.20 -7.31 9.93
C ASP A 148 -17.77 -6.94 9.51
N LEU A 149 -16.86 -7.92 9.52
CA LEU A 149 -15.47 -7.72 9.09
C LEU A 149 -15.38 -7.45 7.59
N GLU A 150 -16.10 -8.21 6.76
CA GLU A 150 -16.19 -7.99 5.32
C GLU A 150 -16.77 -6.59 5.02
N ALA A 151 -17.77 -6.14 5.77
CA ALA A 151 -18.34 -4.80 5.62
C ALA A 151 -17.31 -3.69 5.95
N LEU A 152 -16.47 -3.87 6.98
CA LEU A 152 -15.39 -2.93 7.30
C LEU A 152 -14.34 -2.85 6.17
N PHE A 153 -14.00 -4.00 5.57
CA PHE A 153 -13.06 -4.03 4.46
C PHE A 153 -13.67 -3.48 3.17
N GLU A 154 -14.96 -3.71 2.93
CA GLU A 154 -15.70 -3.12 1.81
C GLU A 154 -15.81 -1.60 1.95
N GLU A 155 -16.00 -1.07 3.17
CA GLU A 155 -15.95 0.38 3.41
C GLU A 155 -14.58 0.96 3.07
N ALA A 156 -13.50 0.25 3.42
CA ALA A 156 -12.13 0.70 3.15
C ALA A 156 -11.72 0.54 1.67
N TYR A 157 -12.15 -0.54 1.01
CA TYR A 157 -11.57 -0.97 -0.27
C TYR A 157 -12.58 -1.24 -1.39
N GLY A 158 -13.88 -1.18 -1.14
CA GLY A 158 -14.92 -1.47 -2.15
C GLY A 158 -14.87 -0.57 -3.38
N ARG A 159 -14.22 0.60 -3.26
CA ARG A 159 -13.97 1.56 -4.34
C ARG A 159 -12.51 1.61 -4.79
N SER A 160 -11.63 0.78 -4.22
CA SER A 160 -10.22 0.72 -4.58
C SER A 160 -10.05 0.03 -5.93
N PHE A 161 -9.17 0.59 -6.76
CA PHE A 161 -8.71 -0.07 -7.98
C PHE A 161 -7.71 -1.20 -7.69
N TYR A 162 -7.00 -1.11 -6.55
CA TYR A 162 -5.78 -1.88 -6.31
C TYR A 162 -5.79 -2.73 -5.05
N VAL A 163 -6.90 -2.81 -4.33
CA VAL A 163 -7.10 -3.75 -3.24
C VAL A 163 -8.42 -4.48 -3.48
N ARG A 164 -8.37 -5.81 -3.53
CA ARG A 164 -9.53 -6.66 -3.79
C ARG A 164 -9.77 -7.62 -2.63
N LEU A 165 -10.96 -7.57 -2.05
CA LEU A 165 -11.41 -8.59 -1.11
C LEU A 165 -11.81 -9.85 -1.90
N VAL A 166 -11.19 -10.98 -1.57
CA VAL A 166 -11.41 -12.27 -2.23
C VAL A 166 -11.60 -13.38 -1.20
N HIS A 167 -12.19 -14.49 -1.63
CA HIS A 167 -12.39 -15.64 -0.75
C HIS A 167 -11.06 -16.32 -0.35
N ASP A 168 -10.16 -16.47 -1.32
CA ASP A 168 -8.85 -17.09 -1.13
C ASP A 168 -7.81 -16.32 -1.96
N ALA A 169 -6.83 -15.74 -1.27
CA ALA A 169 -5.82 -14.89 -1.86
C ALA A 169 -4.62 -15.75 -2.32
N ARG A 170 -4.34 -15.76 -3.64
CA ARG A 170 -3.31 -16.61 -4.24
C ARG A 170 -2.37 -15.80 -5.14
N ASP A 171 -1.09 -16.15 -5.12
CA ASP A 171 -0.05 -15.44 -5.88
C ASP A 171 -0.33 -15.42 -7.40
N ALA A 172 -0.87 -16.53 -7.93
CA ALA A 172 -1.22 -16.65 -9.34
C ALA A 172 -2.29 -15.63 -9.80
N ASP A 173 -3.12 -15.13 -8.89
CA ASP A 173 -4.19 -14.18 -9.21
C ASP A 173 -3.67 -12.73 -9.27
N VAL A 174 -2.47 -12.46 -8.73
CA VAL A 174 -1.87 -11.11 -8.63
C VAL A 174 -0.53 -10.98 -9.36
N SER A 175 0.09 -12.08 -9.79
CA SER A 175 1.39 -12.04 -10.47
C SER A 175 1.36 -11.20 -11.76
N GLY A 176 2.26 -10.23 -11.85
CA GLY A 176 2.31 -9.25 -12.94
C GLY A 176 1.13 -8.27 -12.96
N ARG A 177 0.38 -8.13 -11.87
CA ARG A 177 -0.79 -7.24 -11.76
C ARG A 177 -0.52 -6.09 -10.77
N PRO A 178 -1.13 -4.91 -10.96
CA PRO A 178 -0.89 -3.76 -10.08
C PRO A 178 -1.61 -3.86 -8.73
N TYR A 179 -2.57 -4.78 -8.58
CA TYR A 179 -3.43 -4.87 -7.39
C TYR A 179 -2.95 -5.92 -6.39
N ALA A 180 -3.41 -5.78 -5.15
CA ALA A 180 -3.35 -6.78 -4.11
C ALA A 180 -4.68 -7.53 -3.95
N ALA A 181 -4.62 -8.80 -3.56
CA ALA A 181 -5.76 -9.59 -3.13
C ALA A 181 -5.67 -9.85 -1.63
N CYS A 182 -6.78 -9.64 -0.92
CA CYS A 182 -6.90 -9.78 0.53
C CYS A 182 -8.00 -10.79 0.84
N SER A 183 -7.75 -11.77 1.71
CA SER A 183 -8.75 -12.71 2.20
C SER A 183 -8.82 -12.72 3.72
N LEU A 184 -10.03 -12.90 4.24
CA LEU A 184 -10.34 -12.91 5.67
C LEU A 184 -10.76 -14.30 6.12
N HIS A 185 -10.25 -14.74 7.27
CA HIS A 185 -10.60 -16.02 7.87
C HIS A 185 -10.81 -15.88 9.38
N ALA A 186 -12.07 -15.82 9.82
CA ALA A 186 -12.42 -15.80 11.23
C ALA A 186 -12.14 -17.19 11.85
N GLU A 187 -11.11 -17.29 12.68
CA GLU A 187 -10.77 -18.51 13.42
C GLU A 187 -11.65 -18.69 14.66
N ALA A 188 -12.06 -17.58 15.26
CA ALA A 188 -12.98 -17.47 16.37
C ALA A 188 -13.65 -16.08 16.35
N PRO A 189 -14.72 -15.82 17.12
CA PRO A 189 -15.36 -14.50 17.13
C PRO A 189 -14.41 -13.34 17.43
N ASN A 190 -13.36 -13.57 18.22
CA ASN A 190 -12.37 -12.60 18.65
C ASN A 190 -10.98 -12.82 18.03
N ARG A 191 -10.86 -13.64 16.98
CA ARG A 191 -9.57 -13.97 16.35
C ARG A 191 -9.70 -14.08 14.84
N LEU A 192 -8.93 -13.27 14.13
CA LEU A 192 -8.95 -13.16 12.69
C LEU A 192 -7.57 -13.49 12.12
N ARG A 193 -7.56 -14.31 11.06
CA ARG A 193 -6.42 -14.50 10.17
C ARG A 193 -6.70 -13.79 8.86
N ILE A 194 -5.72 -13.07 8.34
CA ILE A 194 -5.82 -12.30 7.09
C ILE A 194 -4.64 -12.67 6.22
N SER A 195 -4.87 -12.94 4.95
CA SER A 195 -3.81 -13.19 3.97
C SER A 195 -3.88 -12.12 2.89
N VAL A 196 -2.77 -11.46 2.61
CA VAL A 196 -2.64 -10.46 1.55
C VAL A 196 -1.52 -10.88 0.61
N VAL A 197 -1.81 -10.90 -0.69
CA VAL A 197 -0.85 -11.18 -1.74
C VAL A 197 -0.84 -10.07 -2.78
N ALA A 198 0.33 -9.72 -3.31
CA ALA A 198 0.50 -8.78 -4.40
C ALA A 198 1.77 -9.11 -5.19
N ASP A 199 1.84 -8.65 -6.44
CA ASP A 199 3.11 -8.60 -7.15
C ASP A 199 4.10 -7.65 -6.42
N PRO A 200 5.38 -8.01 -6.27
CA PRO A 200 6.39 -7.15 -5.64
C PRO A 200 6.54 -5.77 -6.29
N GLU A 201 6.30 -5.66 -7.60
CA GLU A 201 6.32 -4.39 -8.35
C GLU A 201 4.92 -3.81 -8.57
N GLY A 202 3.88 -4.54 -8.16
CA GLY A 202 2.49 -4.09 -8.14
C GLY A 202 2.20 -3.21 -6.94
N LYS A 203 1.21 -3.59 -6.13
CA LYS A 203 0.74 -2.75 -5.02
C LYS A 203 1.85 -2.49 -4.00
N GLY A 204 2.75 -3.45 -3.74
CA GLY A 204 3.88 -3.22 -2.84
C GLY A 204 5.05 -2.43 -3.43
N GLY A 205 4.98 -1.97 -4.68
CA GLY A 205 6.13 -1.47 -5.42
C GLY A 205 5.82 -0.33 -6.40
N ALA A 206 6.33 -0.45 -7.63
CA ALA A 206 6.30 0.61 -8.62
C ALA A 206 4.88 1.11 -8.93
N ALA A 207 3.87 0.23 -9.01
CA ALA A 207 2.50 0.66 -9.30
C ALA A 207 1.94 1.57 -8.20
N GLN A 208 2.25 1.32 -6.92
CA GLN A 208 1.82 2.19 -5.83
C GLN A 208 2.53 3.55 -5.85
N MET A 209 3.78 3.62 -6.29
CA MET A 209 4.46 4.91 -6.47
C MET A 209 3.79 5.76 -7.57
N VAL A 210 3.41 5.14 -8.69
CA VAL A 210 2.68 5.82 -9.77
C VAL A 210 1.27 6.21 -9.30
N HIS A 211 0.59 5.35 -8.55
CA HIS A 211 -0.74 5.64 -7.98
C HIS A 211 -0.70 6.86 -7.05
N ALA A 212 0.28 6.93 -6.15
CA ALA A 212 0.48 8.08 -5.28
C ALA A 212 0.83 9.35 -6.08
N MET A 213 1.69 9.24 -7.11
CA MET A 213 2.01 10.36 -8.00
C MET A 213 0.75 10.88 -8.71
N ASN A 214 -0.12 9.99 -9.20
CA ASN A 214 -1.36 10.38 -9.89
C ASN A 214 -2.27 11.19 -8.97
N VAL A 215 -2.52 10.68 -7.75
CA VAL A 215 -3.33 11.39 -6.75
C VAL A 215 -2.72 12.75 -6.44
N MET A 216 -1.40 12.79 -6.16
CA MET A 216 -0.72 14.04 -5.89
C MET A 216 -0.89 15.01 -7.05
N ALA A 217 -0.56 14.61 -8.28
CA ALA A 217 -0.59 15.45 -9.48
C ALA A 217 -2.00 15.87 -9.92
N GLY A 218 -3.06 15.29 -9.35
CA GLY A 218 -4.45 15.54 -9.72
C GLY A 218 -4.88 14.80 -10.99
N PHE A 219 -4.24 13.68 -11.30
CA PHE A 219 -4.61 12.79 -12.40
C PHE A 219 -5.64 11.75 -11.92
N GLU A 220 -6.24 11.03 -12.87
CA GLU A 220 -7.01 9.83 -12.55
C GLU A 220 -6.09 8.79 -11.90
N GLU A 221 -6.57 8.13 -10.84
CA GLU A 221 -5.75 7.27 -9.99
C GLU A 221 -5.12 6.08 -10.75
N ASP A 222 -5.80 5.60 -11.80
CA ASP A 222 -5.39 4.48 -12.63
C ASP A 222 -4.62 4.87 -13.90
N LEU A 223 -4.41 6.16 -14.13
CA LEU A 223 -3.77 6.65 -15.33
C LEU A 223 -2.34 6.11 -15.46
N GLY A 224 -2.03 5.50 -16.61
CA GLY A 224 -0.70 4.93 -16.89
C GLY A 224 -0.33 3.70 -16.04
N ILE A 225 -1.29 3.10 -15.34
CA ILE A 225 -1.10 1.83 -14.63
C ILE A 225 -1.92 0.75 -15.35
N PRO A 226 -1.30 -0.09 -16.19
CA PRO A 226 -2.00 -1.11 -16.96
C PRO A 226 -2.47 -2.28 -16.10
N GLU A 227 -3.42 -3.05 -16.61
CA GLU A 227 -3.89 -4.29 -15.96
C GLU A 227 -2.78 -5.35 -15.85
N GLN A 228 -1.78 -5.30 -16.75
CA GLN A 228 -0.60 -6.16 -16.73
C GLN A 228 0.64 -5.28 -16.66
N LEU A 229 1.46 -5.48 -15.63
CA LEU A 229 2.71 -4.75 -15.43
C LEU A 229 3.72 -5.04 -16.54
N PRO A 230 4.55 -4.05 -16.91
CA PRO A 230 5.66 -4.27 -17.82
C PRO A 230 6.70 -5.19 -17.17
N VAL A 231 7.30 -6.06 -17.99
CA VAL A 231 8.38 -6.98 -17.60
C VAL A 231 9.73 -6.32 -17.81
#